data_AF-A0A7S4JLZ4-F1
#
_entry.id   AF-A0A7S4JLZ4-F1
#
_cell.length_a   1.000
_cell.length_b   1.000
_cell.length_c   1.000
_cell.angle_alpha   90.00
_cell.angle_beta   90.00
_cell.angle_gamma   90.00
#
_symmetry.space_group_name_H-M   'P 1'
#
loop_
_entity.id
_entity.type
_entity.pdbx_description
1 polymer ?
#
loop_
_entity_poly.entity_id
_entity_poly.type
_entity_poly.pdbx_seq_one_letter_code
_entity_poly.pdbx_strand_id
1 'polypeptide(L)'
;MIRYSFRRLCQSSQHNAAHKRWKEICEHMNTLREDKMYSPMVVFAKIGLQRMGDFDANDCPPFYETALKNEMAQAYVKLGKVEEALTVSNEILATHTNTNRIEYCKARQNHGFLLLQTGQHADAVEAERIFQSILSSNETMIKDFPLEYIDYQKLVPVAKIGLGVSLALQGTRQEHTEHTGKLPPRIEIVERSLVEKALDLFYRTLPKLYDNEETFSVGLCLVYAALIHEAGGSIEKATTSLQKLKSWMSDHQQLQEDLKMNPKDVDEWIARVEARKGEPSKV
;
A
#
# COMPACT_ATOMS: atom_id res chain seq x y z
N MET A 1 -27.91 -34.96 -32.33
CA MET A 1 -28.01 -34.62 -30.89
C MET A 1 -26.73 -34.95 -30.08
N ILE A 2 -25.58 -35.25 -30.70
CA ILE A 2 -24.34 -35.68 -29.99
C ILE A 2 -23.26 -34.56 -29.91
N ARG A 3 -23.35 -33.51 -30.74
CA ARG A 3 -22.38 -32.39 -30.74
C ARG A 3 -22.51 -31.43 -29.54
N TYR A 4 -23.66 -31.36 -28.87
CA TYR A 4 -23.86 -30.47 -27.71
C TYR A 4 -23.24 -31.03 -26.41
N SER A 5 -23.17 -32.35 -26.27
CA SER A 5 -22.68 -33.03 -25.06
C SER A 5 -21.16 -33.04 -24.96
N PHE A 6 -20.46 -33.18 -26.10
CA PHE A 6 -19.00 -33.20 -26.16
C PHE A 6 -18.38 -31.83 -25.83
N ARG A 7 -19.02 -30.74 -26.26
CA ARG A 7 -18.54 -29.37 -26.02
C ARG A 7 -18.60 -29.00 -24.53
N ARG A 8 -19.66 -29.41 -23.81
CA ARG A 8 -19.79 -29.19 -22.36
C ARG A 8 -18.80 -30.04 -21.54
N LEU A 9 -18.55 -31.28 -21.95
CA LEU A 9 -17.58 -32.15 -21.29
C LEU A 9 -16.13 -31.64 -21.47
N CYS A 10 -15.75 -31.22 -22.68
CA CYS A 10 -14.44 -30.61 -22.93
C CYS A 10 -14.26 -29.28 -22.18
N GLN A 11 -15.27 -28.40 -22.17
CA GLN A 11 -15.23 -27.15 -21.39
C GLN A 11 -15.06 -27.43 -19.89
N SER A 12 -15.78 -28.41 -19.33
CA SER A 12 -15.60 -28.78 -17.92
C SER A 12 -14.19 -29.31 -17.60
N SER A 13 -13.55 -30.00 -18.56
CA SER A 13 -12.19 -30.53 -18.38
C SER A 13 -11.11 -29.45 -18.46
N GLN A 14 -11.24 -28.48 -19.36
CA GLN A 14 -10.31 -27.35 -19.49
C GLN A 14 -10.44 -26.39 -18.31
N HIS A 15 -11.67 -26.09 -17.89
CA HIS A 15 -11.95 -25.32 -16.68
C HIS A 15 -11.32 -25.95 -15.43
N ASN A 16 -11.51 -27.26 -15.23
CA ASN A 16 -10.92 -27.97 -14.09
C ASN A 16 -9.39 -27.98 -14.13
N ALA A 17 -8.80 -28.10 -15.33
CA ALA A 17 -7.36 -28.01 -15.51
C ALA A 17 -6.82 -26.60 -15.18
N ALA A 18 -7.51 -25.54 -15.62
CA ALA A 18 -7.18 -24.17 -15.30
C ALA A 18 -7.24 -23.92 -13.79
N HIS A 19 -8.31 -24.37 -13.13
CA HIS A 19 -8.46 -24.22 -11.68
C HIS A 19 -7.39 -24.98 -10.89
N LYS A 20 -7.08 -26.22 -11.29
CA LYS A 20 -6.00 -27.01 -10.67
C LYS A 20 -4.65 -26.30 -10.83
N ARG A 21 -4.37 -25.79 -12.02
CA ARG A 21 -3.14 -25.04 -12.30
C ARG A 21 -3.05 -23.77 -11.46
N TRP A 22 -4.15 -23.02 -11.36
CA TRP A 22 -4.22 -21.84 -10.50
C TRP A 22 -3.89 -22.19 -9.05
N LYS A 23 -4.46 -23.27 -8.52
CA LYS A 23 -4.20 -23.73 -7.16
C LYS A 23 -2.72 -24.06 -6.94
N GLU A 24 -2.09 -24.79 -7.86
CA GLU A 24 -0.65 -25.09 -7.81
C GLU A 24 0.22 -23.82 -7.80
N ILE A 25 -0.17 -22.83 -8.62
CA ILE A 25 0.52 -21.53 -8.66
C ILE A 25 0.38 -20.81 -7.32
N CYS A 26 -0.83 -20.74 -6.75
CA CYS A 26 -1.08 -20.10 -5.46
C CYS A 26 -0.30 -20.77 -4.32
N GLU A 27 -0.30 -22.09 -4.25
CA GLU A 27 0.44 -22.84 -3.22
C GLU A 27 1.93 -22.53 -3.28
N HIS A 28 2.53 -22.55 -4.48
CA HIS A 28 3.95 -22.24 -4.64
C HIS A 28 4.27 -20.77 -4.35
N MET A 29 3.41 -19.84 -4.77
CA MET A 29 3.56 -18.41 -4.44
C MET A 29 3.49 -18.16 -2.94
N ASN A 30 2.63 -18.88 -2.21
CA ASN A 30 2.57 -18.80 -0.75
C ASN A 30 3.87 -19.29 -0.11
N THR A 31 4.42 -20.43 -0.54
CA THR A 31 5.72 -20.91 -0.05
C THR A 31 6.82 -19.89 -0.29
N LEU A 32 6.92 -19.35 -1.51
CA LEU A 32 7.93 -18.33 -1.83
C LEU A 32 7.77 -17.06 -1.00
N ARG A 33 6.52 -16.68 -0.65
CA ARG A 33 6.23 -15.54 0.23
C ARG A 33 6.67 -15.81 1.66
N GLU A 34 6.34 -16.97 2.21
CA GLU A 34 6.72 -17.41 3.56
C GLU A 34 8.25 -17.49 3.71
N ASP A 35 8.93 -18.01 2.68
CA ASP A 35 10.39 -18.09 2.61
C ASP A 35 11.06 -16.76 2.22
N LYS A 36 10.26 -15.71 1.96
CA LYS A 36 10.72 -14.35 1.58
C LYS A 36 11.60 -14.34 0.33
N MET A 37 11.36 -15.28 -0.57
CA MET A 37 12.09 -15.46 -1.83
C MET A 37 11.48 -14.58 -2.93
N TYR A 38 11.55 -13.26 -2.77
CA TYR A 38 10.88 -12.30 -3.66
C TYR A 38 11.41 -12.30 -5.10
N SER A 39 12.71 -12.52 -5.31
CA SER A 39 13.28 -12.64 -6.67
C SER A 39 12.72 -13.87 -7.42
N PRO A 40 12.77 -15.09 -6.84
CA PRO A 40 12.06 -16.25 -7.39
C PRO A 40 10.56 -16.05 -7.55
N MET A 41 9.90 -15.37 -6.62
CA MET A 41 8.46 -15.07 -6.68
C MET A 41 8.09 -14.25 -7.93
N VAL A 42 8.87 -13.22 -8.27
CA VAL A 42 8.68 -12.45 -9.51
C VAL A 42 8.81 -13.35 -10.75
N VAL A 43 9.85 -14.21 -10.79
CA VAL A 43 10.07 -15.12 -11.91
C VAL A 43 8.92 -16.12 -12.03
N PHE A 44 8.49 -16.70 -10.91
CA PHE A 44 7.43 -17.69 -10.89
C PHE A 44 6.08 -17.09 -11.26
N ALA A 45 5.77 -15.87 -10.82
CA ALA A 45 4.54 -15.18 -11.22
C ALA A 45 4.51 -14.90 -12.74
N LYS A 46 5.64 -14.53 -13.36
CA LYS A 46 5.75 -14.40 -14.83
C LYS A 46 5.50 -15.73 -15.55
N ILE A 47 6.06 -16.82 -15.04
CA ILE A 47 5.80 -18.17 -15.56
C ILE A 47 4.32 -18.54 -15.37
N GLY A 48 3.73 -18.18 -14.23
CA GLY A 48 2.31 -18.35 -13.94
C GLY A 48 1.44 -17.61 -14.95
N LEU A 49 1.74 -16.34 -15.24
CA LEU A 49 1.03 -15.54 -16.24
C LEU A 49 1.06 -16.20 -17.63
N GLN A 50 2.22 -16.69 -18.05
CA GLN A 50 2.36 -17.43 -19.32
C GLN A 50 1.50 -18.70 -19.30
N ARG A 51 1.59 -19.52 -18.25
CA ARG A 51 0.84 -20.77 -18.11
C ARG A 51 -0.67 -20.57 -18.02
N MET A 52 -1.11 -19.46 -17.43
CA MET A 52 -2.53 -19.12 -17.35
C MET A 52 -3.05 -18.56 -18.68
N GLY A 53 -2.19 -17.90 -19.47
CA GLY A 53 -2.49 -17.45 -20.83
C GLY A 53 -2.71 -18.58 -21.85
N ASP A 54 -2.32 -19.82 -21.52
CA ASP A 54 -2.61 -21.00 -22.33
C ASP A 54 -4.09 -21.43 -22.28
N PHE A 55 -4.88 -20.88 -21.34
CA PHE A 55 -6.31 -21.18 -21.20
C PHE A 55 -7.18 -20.09 -21.82
N ASP A 56 -8.34 -20.48 -22.35
CA ASP A 56 -9.35 -19.53 -22.81
C ASP A 56 -9.85 -18.64 -21.66
N ALA A 57 -10.19 -17.38 -21.96
CA ALA A 57 -10.66 -16.41 -20.95
C ALA A 57 -11.91 -16.84 -20.17
N ASN A 58 -12.69 -17.79 -20.71
CA ASN A 58 -13.84 -18.39 -20.02
C ASN A 58 -13.41 -19.39 -18.92
N ASP A 59 -12.22 -19.98 -19.06
CA ASP A 59 -11.66 -20.97 -18.13
C ASP A 59 -10.60 -20.35 -17.20
N CYS A 60 -9.97 -19.26 -17.65
CA CYS A 60 -9.05 -18.43 -16.89
C CYS A 60 -9.60 -16.99 -16.79
N PRO A 61 -10.42 -16.69 -15.77
CA PRO A 61 -10.98 -15.35 -15.62
C PRO A 61 -9.88 -14.29 -15.41
N PRO A 62 -10.12 -13.02 -15.82
CA PRO A 62 -9.13 -11.94 -15.72
C PRO A 62 -8.56 -11.65 -14.31
N PHE A 63 -9.23 -12.13 -13.26
CA PHE A 63 -8.73 -11.97 -11.90
C PHE A 63 -7.47 -12.78 -11.61
N TYR A 64 -7.23 -13.91 -12.31
CA TYR A 64 -5.99 -14.70 -12.14
C TYR A 64 -4.76 -13.91 -12.59
N GLU A 65 -4.87 -13.25 -13.75
CA GLU A 65 -3.81 -12.39 -14.27
C GLU A 65 -3.54 -11.22 -13.33
N THR A 66 -4.62 -10.56 -12.89
CA THR A 66 -4.55 -9.45 -11.94
C THR A 66 -3.89 -9.85 -10.62
N ALA A 67 -4.28 -11.00 -10.07
CA ALA A 67 -3.72 -11.50 -8.82
C ALA A 67 -2.21 -11.75 -8.96
N LEU A 68 -1.76 -12.39 -10.04
CA LEU A 68 -0.32 -12.59 -10.27
C LEU A 68 0.45 -11.29 -10.45
N LYS A 69 -0.12 -10.32 -11.17
CA LYS A 69 0.49 -8.99 -11.32
C LYS A 69 0.56 -8.25 -9.99
N ASN A 70 -0.45 -8.35 -9.13
CA ASN A 70 -0.41 -7.79 -7.78
C ASN A 70 0.73 -8.42 -6.94
N GLU A 71 0.87 -9.74 -6.99
CA GLU A 71 1.97 -10.44 -6.30
C GLU A 71 3.35 -10.01 -6.83
N MET A 72 3.48 -9.84 -8.16
CA MET A 72 4.71 -9.31 -8.77
C MET A 72 5.02 -7.90 -8.29
N ALA A 73 4.03 -6.99 -8.30
CA ALA A 73 4.22 -5.62 -7.85
C ALA A 73 4.66 -5.56 -6.38
N GLN A 74 4.04 -6.36 -5.51
CA GLN A 74 4.45 -6.47 -4.11
C GLN A 74 5.88 -7.02 -3.95
N ALA A 75 6.23 -8.08 -4.69
CA ALA A 75 7.58 -8.63 -4.66
C ALA A 75 8.63 -7.61 -5.16
N TYR A 76 8.32 -6.82 -6.18
CA TYR A 76 9.18 -5.72 -6.64
C TYR A 76 9.36 -4.65 -5.55
N VAL A 77 8.31 -4.25 -4.83
CA VAL A 77 8.41 -3.35 -3.68
C VAL A 77 9.35 -3.92 -2.61
N LYS A 78 9.23 -5.21 -2.28
CA LYS A 78 10.10 -5.88 -1.29
C LYS A 78 11.56 -5.93 -1.74
N LEU A 79 11.82 -5.96 -3.04
CA LEU A 79 13.15 -5.88 -3.63
C LEU A 79 13.68 -4.44 -3.78
N GLY A 80 12.91 -3.42 -3.40
CA GLY A 80 13.27 -2.01 -3.60
C GLY A 80 13.17 -1.53 -5.05
N LYS A 81 12.45 -2.26 -5.90
CA LYS A 81 12.29 -2.03 -7.33
C LYS A 81 10.98 -1.30 -7.63
N VAL A 82 10.88 -0.07 -7.15
CA VAL A 82 9.62 0.71 -7.18
C VAL A 82 9.18 1.02 -8.62
N GLU A 83 10.11 1.33 -9.52
CA GLU A 83 9.81 1.61 -10.94
C GLU A 83 9.21 0.39 -11.67
N GLU A 84 9.75 -0.80 -11.42
CA GLU A 84 9.17 -2.04 -11.95
C GLU A 84 7.78 -2.32 -11.34
N ALA A 85 7.58 -2.03 -10.05
CA ALA A 85 6.28 -2.15 -9.40
C ALA A 85 5.25 -1.18 -10.02
N LEU A 86 5.63 0.07 -10.29
CA LEU A 86 4.79 1.07 -10.96
C LEU A 86 4.42 0.64 -12.37
N THR A 87 5.37 0.08 -13.12
CA THR A 87 5.12 -0.46 -14.46
C THR A 87 4.04 -1.55 -14.43
N VAL A 88 4.17 -2.52 -13.53
CA VAL A 88 3.17 -3.59 -13.36
C VAL A 88 1.82 -3.03 -12.89
N SER A 89 1.83 -2.06 -11.98
CA SER A 89 0.61 -1.42 -11.48
C SER A 89 -0.15 -0.68 -12.59
N ASN A 90 0.54 -0.04 -13.52
CA ASN A 90 -0.07 0.58 -14.70
C ASN A 90 -0.75 -0.44 -15.62
N GLU A 91 -0.13 -1.62 -15.81
CA GLU A 91 -0.75 -2.72 -16.55
C GLU A 91 -2.05 -3.20 -15.88
N ILE A 92 -2.07 -3.29 -14.55
CA ILE A 92 -3.27 -3.67 -13.78
C ILE A 92 -4.37 -2.62 -13.99
N LEU A 93 -4.05 -1.33 -13.90
CA LEU A 93 -5.00 -0.25 -14.11
C LEU A 93 -5.62 -0.29 -15.51
N ALA A 94 -4.80 -0.54 -16.54
CA ALA A 94 -5.29 -0.72 -17.91
C ALA A 94 -6.32 -1.85 -18.01
N THR A 95 -6.10 -2.98 -17.33
CA THR A 95 -7.04 -4.13 -17.33
C THR A 95 -8.36 -3.82 -16.60
N HIS A 96 -8.35 -2.98 -15.55
CA HIS A 96 -9.53 -2.72 -14.71
C HIS A 96 -10.43 -1.58 -15.17
N THR A 97 -10.00 -0.77 -16.15
CA THR A 97 -10.77 0.39 -16.62
C THR A 97 -12.20 0.07 -17.07
N ASN A 98 -12.53 -1.20 -17.36
CA ASN A 98 -13.83 -1.59 -17.93
C ASN A 98 -14.55 -2.77 -17.23
N THR A 99 -14.11 -3.24 -16.05
CA THR A 99 -14.60 -4.51 -15.48
C THR A 99 -15.33 -4.38 -14.14
N ASN A 100 -14.67 -3.88 -13.09
CA ASN A 100 -15.24 -3.76 -11.74
C ASN A 100 -14.73 -2.49 -11.04
N ARG A 101 -15.65 -1.60 -10.66
CA ARG A 101 -15.33 -0.29 -10.06
C ARG A 101 -14.61 -0.40 -8.72
N ILE A 102 -14.93 -1.39 -7.88
CA ILE A 102 -14.26 -1.60 -6.60
C ILE A 102 -12.82 -2.07 -6.81
N GLU A 103 -12.63 -3.05 -7.69
CA GLU A 103 -11.28 -3.55 -8.00
C GLU A 103 -10.43 -2.48 -8.68
N TYR A 104 -11.04 -1.63 -9.52
CA TYR A 104 -10.38 -0.45 -10.06
C TYR A 104 -9.97 0.54 -8.96
N CYS A 105 -10.83 0.80 -7.96
CA CYS A 105 -10.48 1.67 -6.83
C CYS A 105 -9.34 1.07 -5.98
N LYS A 106 -9.34 -0.23 -5.72
CA LYS A 106 -8.25 -0.94 -5.03
C LYS A 106 -6.94 -0.84 -5.81
N ALA A 107 -6.97 -1.09 -7.11
CA ALA A 107 -5.80 -0.98 -7.98
C ALA A 107 -5.25 0.46 -7.96
N ARG A 108 -6.11 1.48 -8.03
CA ARG A 108 -5.71 2.89 -7.92
C ARG A 108 -5.14 3.22 -6.55
N GLN A 109 -5.73 2.73 -5.46
CA GLN A 109 -5.21 2.92 -4.11
C GLN A 109 -3.80 2.36 -3.98
N ASN A 110 -3.57 1.13 -4.46
CA ASN A 110 -2.23 0.51 -4.47
C ASN A 110 -1.24 1.31 -5.32
N HIS A 111 -1.66 1.75 -6.52
CA HIS A 111 -0.85 2.61 -7.37
C HIS A 111 -0.46 3.92 -6.67
N GLY A 112 -1.40 4.56 -5.99
CA GLY A 112 -1.16 5.78 -5.22
C GLY A 112 -0.10 5.56 -4.14
N PHE A 113 -0.12 4.43 -3.42
CA PHE A 113 0.94 4.14 -2.45
C PHE A 113 2.30 3.85 -3.09
N LEU A 114 2.35 3.23 -4.27
CA LEU A 114 3.59 3.04 -5.02
C LEU A 114 4.21 4.38 -5.43
N LEU A 115 3.38 5.33 -5.90
CA LEU A 115 3.81 6.69 -6.20
C LEU A 115 4.41 7.37 -4.96
N LEU A 116 3.79 7.21 -3.79
CA LEU A 116 4.33 7.78 -2.55
C LEU A 116 5.69 7.17 -2.14
N GLN A 117 6.02 5.95 -2.58
CA GLN A 117 7.31 5.32 -2.28
C GLN A 117 8.47 5.89 -3.09
N THR A 118 8.22 6.60 -4.20
CA THR A 118 9.29 7.25 -4.97
C THR A 118 9.88 8.44 -4.22
N GLY A 119 9.10 9.04 -3.30
CA GLY A 119 9.46 10.24 -2.56
C GLY A 119 9.51 11.52 -3.42
N GLN A 120 9.10 11.44 -4.70
CA GLN A 120 9.12 12.60 -5.59
C GLN A 120 7.88 13.48 -5.38
N HIS A 121 8.08 14.80 -5.43
CA HIS A 121 6.99 15.75 -5.26
C HIS A 121 5.90 15.59 -6.33
N ALA A 122 6.27 15.35 -7.59
CA ALA A 122 5.31 15.16 -8.68
C ALA A 122 4.41 13.93 -8.44
N ASP A 123 5.00 12.84 -7.95
CA ASP A 123 4.28 11.60 -7.64
C ASP A 123 3.38 11.76 -6.42
N ALA A 124 3.79 12.55 -5.42
CA ALA A 124 2.94 12.90 -4.29
C ALA A 124 1.69 13.70 -4.72
N VAL A 125 1.84 14.63 -5.66
CA VAL A 125 0.70 15.38 -6.24
C VAL A 125 -0.24 14.46 -7.02
N GLU A 126 0.29 13.50 -7.77
CA GLU A 126 -0.55 12.54 -8.50
C GLU A 126 -1.27 11.57 -7.56
N ALA A 127 -0.56 11.08 -6.53
CA ALA A 127 -1.16 10.27 -5.48
C ALA A 127 -2.29 11.02 -4.75
N GLU A 128 -2.13 12.31 -4.45
CA GLU A 128 -3.19 13.15 -3.88
C GLU A 128 -4.45 13.09 -4.75
N ARG A 129 -4.32 13.32 -6.06
CA ARG A 129 -5.46 13.29 -7.00
C ARG A 129 -6.14 11.94 -7.01
N ILE A 130 -5.37 10.85 -6.95
CA ILE A 130 -5.90 9.49 -6.89
C ILE A 130 -6.72 9.28 -5.63
N PHE A 131 -6.16 9.60 -4.46
CA PHE A 131 -6.86 9.39 -3.19
C PHE A 131 -8.08 10.30 -3.03
N GLN A 132 -8.00 11.56 -3.50
CA GLN A 132 -9.16 12.46 -3.56
C GLN A 132 -10.26 11.90 -4.46
N SER A 133 -9.90 11.40 -5.65
CA SER A 133 -10.85 10.82 -6.60
C SER A 133 -11.53 9.55 -6.07
N ILE A 134 -10.80 8.73 -5.30
CA ILE A 134 -11.40 7.66 -4.51
C ILE A 134 -12.37 8.30 -3.53
N LEU A 135 -11.92 9.11 -2.57
CA LEU A 135 -12.79 9.67 -1.53
C LEU A 135 -14.05 10.40 -2.05
N SER A 136 -13.98 11.11 -3.18
CA SER A 136 -15.15 11.75 -3.81
C SER A 136 -16.13 10.77 -4.43
N SER A 137 -15.66 9.60 -4.89
CA SER A 137 -16.52 8.54 -5.42
C SER A 137 -17.42 7.94 -4.34
N ASN A 138 -17.10 8.09 -3.05
CA ASN A 138 -17.86 7.57 -1.92
C ASN A 138 -19.33 7.99 -1.95
N GLU A 139 -19.60 9.27 -2.24
CA GLU A 139 -20.96 9.81 -2.27
C GLU A 139 -21.79 9.21 -3.42
N THR A 140 -21.17 8.96 -4.57
CA THR A 140 -21.83 8.31 -5.71
C THR A 140 -22.08 6.82 -5.47
N MET A 141 -21.17 6.13 -4.77
CA MET A 141 -21.29 4.70 -4.49
C MET A 141 -22.47 4.37 -3.56
N ILE A 142 -22.72 5.22 -2.56
CA ILE A 142 -23.86 5.07 -1.63
C ILE A 142 -25.19 5.01 -2.39
N LYS A 143 -25.33 5.86 -3.41
CA LYS A 143 -26.59 6.05 -4.12
C LYS A 143 -26.83 4.97 -5.15
N ASP A 144 -25.80 4.59 -5.89
CA ASP A 144 -25.96 3.80 -7.10
C ASP A 144 -25.65 2.30 -6.89
N PHE A 145 -24.87 1.93 -5.86
CA PHE A 145 -24.34 0.58 -5.67
C PHE A 145 -24.22 0.19 -4.18
N PRO A 146 -25.35 0.01 -3.46
CA PRO A 146 -25.35 -0.16 -2.01
C PRO A 146 -24.74 -1.48 -1.52
N LEU A 147 -24.64 -2.53 -2.36
CA LEU A 147 -23.99 -3.79 -1.98
C LEU A 147 -22.47 -3.66 -2.04
N GLU A 148 -21.95 -3.06 -3.11
CA GLU A 148 -20.54 -2.76 -3.33
C GLU A 148 -20.03 -1.68 -2.37
N TYR A 149 -20.93 -0.85 -1.84
CA TYR A 149 -20.61 0.19 -0.87
C TYR A 149 -19.96 -0.35 0.41
N ILE A 150 -20.32 -1.55 0.87
CA ILE A 150 -19.72 -2.16 2.07
C ILE A 150 -18.22 -2.39 1.87
N ASP A 151 -17.83 -2.93 0.71
CA ASP A 151 -16.42 -3.13 0.38
C ASP A 151 -15.71 -1.81 0.09
N TYR A 152 -16.43 -0.85 -0.50
CA TYR A 152 -15.93 0.50 -0.70
C TYR A 152 -15.57 1.21 0.62
N GLN A 153 -16.41 1.07 1.65
CA GLN A 153 -16.17 1.68 2.97
C GLN A 153 -14.87 1.23 3.62
N LYS A 154 -14.40 0.01 3.33
CA LYS A 154 -13.11 -0.48 3.82
C LYS A 154 -11.92 0.26 3.18
N LEU A 155 -12.08 0.77 1.97
CA LEU A 155 -11.05 1.53 1.27
C LEU A 155 -10.89 2.96 1.82
N VAL A 156 -11.95 3.52 2.42
CA VAL A 156 -12.01 4.94 2.81
C VAL A 156 -10.94 5.30 3.86
N PRO A 157 -10.77 4.58 4.98
CA PRO A 157 -9.72 4.89 5.95
C PRO A 157 -8.32 4.84 5.33
N VAL A 158 -8.05 3.81 4.53
CA VAL A 158 -6.75 3.62 3.87
C VAL A 158 -6.49 4.74 2.85
N ALA A 159 -7.51 5.17 2.09
CA ALA A 159 -7.40 6.28 1.15
C ALA A 159 -7.16 7.64 1.86
N LYS A 160 -7.75 7.84 3.05
CA LYS A 160 -7.46 9.03 3.87
C LYS A 160 -6.01 9.05 4.36
N ILE A 161 -5.44 7.90 4.69
CA ILE A 161 -4.01 7.81 5.02
C ILE A 161 -3.14 8.10 3.82
N GLY A 162 -3.44 7.51 2.65
CA GLY A 162 -2.75 7.84 1.41
C GLY A 162 -2.78 9.34 1.10
N LEU A 163 -3.95 9.98 1.25
CA LEU A 163 -4.08 11.43 1.12
C LEU A 163 -3.23 12.18 2.14
N GLY A 164 -3.28 11.80 3.42
CA GLY A 164 -2.46 12.43 4.46
C GLY A 164 -0.96 12.32 4.17
N VAL A 165 -0.48 11.16 3.72
CA VAL A 165 0.92 10.96 3.33
C VAL A 165 1.28 11.81 2.10
N SER A 166 0.41 11.89 1.10
CA SER A 166 0.64 12.74 -0.08
C SER A 166 0.80 14.22 0.29
N LEU A 167 -0.02 14.72 1.20
CA LEU A 167 0.07 16.09 1.72
C LEU A 167 1.31 16.30 2.58
N ALA A 168 1.68 15.31 3.39
CA ALA A 168 2.89 15.36 4.22
C ALA A 168 4.16 15.45 3.34
N LEU A 169 4.25 14.65 2.28
CA LEU A 169 5.39 14.68 1.35
C LEU A 169 5.47 16.00 0.57
N GLN A 170 4.33 16.58 0.18
CA GLN A 170 4.32 17.91 -0.45
C GLN A 170 4.68 19.04 0.53
N GLY A 171 4.27 18.90 1.80
CA GLY A 171 4.49 19.90 2.84
C GLY A 171 5.86 19.85 3.51
N THR A 172 6.70 18.87 3.16
CA THR A 172 7.99 18.63 3.82
C THR A 172 9.11 18.42 2.81
N ARG A 173 10.34 18.60 3.26
CA ARG A 173 11.55 18.34 2.48
C ARG A 173 12.58 17.65 3.36
N GLN A 174 13.27 16.64 2.82
CA GLN A 174 14.37 16.02 3.53
C GLN A 174 15.52 17.02 3.77
N GLU A 175 16.05 17.07 4.99
CA GLU A 175 17.24 17.85 5.32
C GLU A 175 18.47 17.26 4.62
N HIS A 176 19.36 18.13 4.11
CA HIS A 176 20.63 17.73 3.49
C HIS A 176 21.63 17.26 4.54
N THR A 177 21.35 16.12 5.16
CA THR A 177 22.27 15.42 6.06
C THR A 177 22.50 14.02 5.52
N GLU A 178 23.74 13.55 5.55
CA GLU A 178 24.08 12.18 5.15
C GLU A 178 23.21 11.19 5.95
N HIS A 179 22.30 10.54 5.23
CA HIS A 179 21.39 9.58 5.82
C HIS A 179 22.05 8.20 5.84
N THR A 180 22.68 7.85 6.97
CA THR A 180 23.48 6.61 7.12
C THR A 180 22.88 5.59 8.09
N GLY A 181 21.63 5.79 8.52
CA GLY A 181 20.96 4.96 9.54
C GLY A 181 19.66 4.31 9.05
N LYS A 182 19.07 3.46 9.91
CA LYS A 182 17.75 2.84 9.66
C LYS A 182 16.56 3.75 9.95
N LEU A 183 16.79 4.84 10.68
CA LEU A 183 15.75 5.78 11.10
C LEU A 183 15.27 6.62 9.91
N PRO A 184 14.01 7.04 9.83
CA PRO A 184 13.60 7.99 8.80
C PRO A 184 14.48 9.25 8.80
N PRO A 185 14.83 9.80 7.62
CA PRO A 185 15.67 10.99 7.55
C PRO A 185 14.95 12.19 8.18
N ARG A 186 15.73 13.18 8.60
CA ARG A 186 15.16 14.43 9.11
C ARG A 186 14.49 15.19 7.98
N ILE A 187 13.42 15.91 8.33
CA ILE A 187 12.66 16.72 7.41
C ILE A 187 12.47 18.14 7.97
N GLU A 188 12.35 19.07 7.05
CA GLU A 188 11.92 20.44 7.27
C GLU A 188 10.47 20.60 6.81
N ILE A 189 9.68 21.41 7.52
CA ILE A 189 8.33 21.79 7.09
C ILE A 189 8.46 22.99 6.16
N VAL A 190 8.10 22.81 4.89
CA VAL A 190 8.16 23.87 3.86
C VAL A 190 6.79 24.49 3.58
N GLU A 191 5.70 23.76 3.83
CA GLU A 191 4.33 24.27 3.68
C GLU A 191 3.46 23.80 4.85
N ARG A 192 3.28 24.70 5.82
CA ARG A 192 2.62 24.39 7.09
C ARG A 192 1.16 23.98 6.93
N SER A 193 0.45 24.59 5.99
CA SER A 193 -0.98 24.32 5.78
C SER A 193 -1.23 22.89 5.32
N LEU A 194 -0.31 22.30 4.54
CA LEU A 194 -0.41 20.92 4.05
C LEU A 194 -0.13 19.91 5.17
N VAL A 195 0.91 20.13 5.99
CA VAL A 195 1.23 19.21 7.10
C VAL A 195 0.17 19.25 8.20
N GLU A 196 -0.47 20.40 8.44
CA GLU A 196 -1.60 20.50 9.39
C GLU A 196 -2.81 19.70 8.90
N LYS A 197 -3.14 19.76 7.60
CA LYS A 197 -4.18 18.92 7.00
C LYS A 197 -3.82 17.43 7.04
N ALA A 198 -2.56 17.07 6.81
CA ALA A 198 -2.08 15.70 6.93
C ALA A 198 -2.28 15.16 8.35
N LEU A 199 -1.86 15.91 9.38
CA LEU A 199 -2.06 15.54 10.78
C LEU A 199 -3.53 15.40 11.15
N ASP A 200 -4.41 16.29 10.67
CA ASP A 200 -5.86 16.17 10.90
C ASP A 200 -6.43 14.87 10.31
N LEU A 201 -6.04 14.53 9.07
CA LEU A 201 -6.43 13.27 8.45
C LEU A 201 -5.94 12.05 9.24
N PHE A 202 -4.68 12.07 9.66
CA PHE A 202 -4.08 11.01 10.47
C PHE A 202 -4.86 10.80 11.77
N TYR A 203 -5.04 11.83 12.58
CA TYR A 203 -5.68 11.68 13.89
C TYR A 203 -7.16 11.34 13.83
N ARG A 204 -7.90 11.85 12.84
CA ARG A 204 -9.31 11.50 12.65
C ARG A 204 -9.50 10.08 12.16
N THR A 205 -8.53 9.54 11.42
CA THR A 205 -8.65 8.22 10.78
C THR A 205 -8.08 7.10 11.65
N LEU A 206 -7.08 7.40 12.48
CA LEU A 206 -6.35 6.43 13.30
C LEU A 206 -7.25 5.51 14.16
N PRO A 207 -8.30 5.99 14.86
CA PRO A 207 -9.19 5.09 15.61
C PRO A 207 -9.85 4.02 14.72
N LYS A 208 -10.28 4.42 13.52
CA LYS A 208 -10.93 3.50 12.59
C LYS A 208 -9.97 2.46 12.00
N LEU A 209 -8.69 2.80 11.89
CA LEU A 209 -7.65 1.86 11.46
C LEU A 209 -7.35 0.81 12.52
N TYR A 210 -7.36 1.19 13.80
CA TYR A 210 -7.26 0.23 14.90
C TYR A 210 -8.45 -0.74 14.88
N ASP A 211 -9.68 -0.24 14.77
CA ASP A 211 -10.88 -1.08 14.72
C ASP A 211 -10.89 -2.05 13.53
N ASN A 212 -10.26 -1.67 12.43
CA ASN A 212 -10.20 -2.45 11.20
C ASN A 212 -8.93 -3.32 11.11
N GLU A 213 -8.04 -3.29 12.12
CA GLU A 213 -6.75 -3.99 12.12
C GLU A 213 -5.87 -3.69 10.89
N GLU A 214 -5.94 -2.45 10.38
CA GLU A 214 -5.20 -1.96 9.22
C GLU A 214 -3.73 -1.69 9.58
N THR A 215 -3.01 -2.76 9.91
CA THR A 215 -1.69 -2.78 10.55
C THR A 215 -0.69 -1.83 9.90
N PHE A 216 -0.52 -1.92 8.58
CA PHE A 216 0.41 -1.09 7.83
C PHE A 216 0.01 0.39 7.81
N SER A 217 -1.28 0.68 7.64
CA SER A 217 -1.82 2.04 7.62
C SER A 217 -1.69 2.74 8.97
N VAL A 218 -1.88 2.01 10.08
CA VAL A 218 -1.59 2.50 11.44
C VAL A 218 -0.11 2.87 11.54
N GLY A 219 0.79 2.01 11.07
CA GLY A 219 2.23 2.26 11.07
C GLY A 219 2.61 3.52 10.30
N LEU A 220 2.14 3.67 9.05
CA LEU A 220 2.39 4.85 8.23
C LEU A 220 1.87 6.14 8.91
N CYS A 221 0.66 6.09 9.44
CA CYS A 221 0.06 7.23 10.16
C CYS A 221 0.95 7.69 11.32
N LEU A 222 1.46 6.76 12.12
CA LEU A 222 2.29 7.08 13.29
C LEU A 222 3.70 7.55 12.89
N VAL A 223 4.30 6.96 11.85
CA VAL A 223 5.60 7.38 11.30
C VAL A 223 5.54 8.81 10.80
N TYR A 224 4.57 9.13 9.93
CA TYR A 224 4.46 10.48 9.37
C TYR A 224 4.04 11.52 10.41
N ALA A 225 3.16 11.16 11.36
CA ALA A 225 2.84 12.04 12.47
C ALA A 225 4.09 12.35 13.32
N ALA A 226 4.90 11.34 13.65
CA ALA A 226 6.13 11.53 14.41
C ALA A 226 7.13 12.43 13.67
N LEU A 227 7.33 12.19 12.37
CA LEU A 227 8.18 13.02 11.51
C LEU A 227 7.76 14.49 11.50
N ILE A 228 6.48 14.77 11.29
CA ILE A 228 5.95 16.14 11.27
C ILE A 228 6.11 16.80 12.63
N HIS A 229 5.82 16.10 13.73
CA HIS A 229 5.98 16.67 15.08
C HIS A 229 7.43 16.89 15.47
N GLU A 230 8.35 16.00 15.06
CA GLU A 230 9.79 16.18 15.23
C GLU A 230 10.26 17.43 14.49
N ALA A 231 9.86 17.59 13.22
CA ALA A 231 10.20 18.75 12.40
C ALA A 231 9.63 20.06 12.98
N GLY A 232 8.38 20.03 13.45
CA GLY A 232 7.71 21.17 14.08
C GLY A 232 8.13 21.45 15.53
N GLY A 233 9.11 20.72 16.08
CA GLY A 233 9.61 20.93 17.44
C GLY A 233 8.67 20.48 18.56
N SER A 234 7.58 19.78 18.24
CA SER A 234 6.61 19.24 19.20
C SER A 234 7.09 17.91 19.79
N ILE A 235 8.17 17.96 20.59
CA ILE A 235 8.86 16.79 21.15
C ILE A 235 7.89 15.79 21.80
N GLU A 236 6.99 16.26 22.66
CA GLU A 236 6.02 15.40 23.36
C GLU A 236 5.08 14.64 22.41
N LYS A 237 4.60 15.30 21.34
CA LYS A 237 3.70 14.68 20.36
C LYS A 237 4.45 13.69 19.47
N ALA A 238 5.70 14.00 19.12
CA ALA A 238 6.57 13.10 18.38
C ALA A 238 6.85 11.83 19.20
N THR A 239 7.32 11.95 20.44
CA THR A 239 7.60 10.80 21.31
C THR A 239 6.35 9.98 21.60
N THR A 240 5.19 10.62 21.83
CA THR A 240 3.91 9.91 22.00
C THR A 240 3.56 9.07 20.77
N SER A 241 3.73 9.62 19.57
CA SER A 241 3.46 8.90 18.31
C SER A 241 4.42 7.72 18.13
N LEU A 242 5.70 7.90 18.47
CA LEU A 242 6.71 6.85 18.43
C LEU A 242 6.47 5.74 19.46
N GLN A 243 6.04 6.09 20.67
CA GLN A 243 5.67 5.09 21.69
C GLN A 243 4.50 4.23 21.24
N LYS A 244 3.48 4.83 20.63
CA LYS A 244 2.36 4.09 20.01
C LYS A 244 2.84 3.20 18.88
N LEU A 245 3.74 3.70 18.02
CA LEU A 245 4.31 2.92 16.93
C LEU A 245 5.08 1.71 17.45
N LYS A 246 5.93 1.91 18.47
CA LYS A 246 6.70 0.86 19.13
C LYS A 246 5.79 -0.23 19.69
N SER A 247 4.75 0.17 20.43
CA SER A 247 3.78 -0.78 21.00
C SER A 247 3.11 -1.57 19.88
N TRP A 248 2.58 -0.88 18.87
CA TRP A 248 1.90 -1.51 17.75
C TRP A 248 2.81 -2.48 16.97
N MET A 249 4.04 -2.08 16.66
CA MET A 249 5.01 -2.93 15.98
C MET A 249 5.43 -4.16 16.80
N SER A 250 5.38 -4.09 18.13
CA SER A 250 5.73 -5.24 18.99
C SER A 250 4.72 -6.38 18.84
N ASP A 251 3.47 -6.04 18.57
CA ASP A 251 2.39 -7.02 18.34
C ASP A 251 2.30 -7.48 16.88
N HIS A 252 2.98 -6.78 15.95
CA HIS A 252 2.86 -7.00 14.50
C HIS A 252 4.22 -7.15 13.82
N GLN A 253 4.73 -8.39 13.76
CA GLN A 253 6.04 -8.68 13.15
C GLN A 253 6.13 -8.25 11.67
N GLN A 254 5.07 -8.46 10.89
CA GLN A 254 5.04 -8.08 9.47
C GLN A 254 5.25 -6.57 9.28
N LEU A 255 4.75 -5.75 10.20
CA LEU A 255 4.93 -4.30 10.15
C LEU A 255 6.41 -3.90 10.27
N GLN A 256 7.18 -4.63 11.07
CA GLN A 256 8.61 -4.37 11.23
C GLN A 256 9.36 -4.57 9.91
N GLU A 257 8.93 -5.55 9.12
CA GLU A 257 9.48 -5.85 7.81
C GLU A 257 9.06 -4.81 6.76
N ASP A 258 7.79 -4.42 6.79
CA ASP A 258 7.23 -3.44 5.88
C ASP A 258 7.88 -2.05 6.05
N LEU A 259 8.11 -1.64 7.30
CA LEU A 259 8.77 -0.37 7.64
C LEU A 259 10.30 -0.47 7.67
N LYS A 260 10.87 -1.67 7.54
CA LYS A 260 12.30 -1.95 7.70
C LYS A 260 12.87 -1.40 9.02
N MET A 261 12.07 -1.46 10.08
CA MET A 261 12.34 -0.87 11.38
C MET A 261 11.80 -1.81 12.47
N ASN A 262 12.53 -1.97 13.57
CA ASN A 262 12.10 -2.78 14.73
C ASN A 262 11.88 -1.89 15.98
N PRO A 263 11.30 -2.40 17.08
CA PRO A 263 11.06 -1.62 18.29
C PRO A 263 12.29 -0.92 18.89
N LYS A 264 13.49 -1.49 18.75
CA LYS A 264 14.74 -0.88 19.21
C LYS A 264 15.14 0.31 18.34
N ASP A 265 14.94 0.22 17.03
CA ASP A 265 15.16 1.36 16.13
C ASP A 265 14.22 2.52 16.50
N VAL A 266 12.98 2.23 16.94
CA VAL A 266 12.05 3.27 17.44
C VAL A 266 12.55 3.90 18.74
N ASP A 267 13.17 3.14 19.65
CA ASP A 267 13.80 3.70 20.86
C ASP A 267 14.96 4.65 20.52
N GLU A 268 15.77 4.30 19.52
CA GLU A 268 16.83 5.17 19.00
C GLU A 268 16.24 6.46 18.39
N TRP A 269 15.09 6.36 17.71
CA TRP A 269 14.37 7.55 17.22
C TRP A 269 13.81 8.41 18.36
N ILE A 270 13.23 7.81 19.40
CA ILE A 270 12.77 8.56 20.58
C ILE A 270 13.94 9.33 21.21
N ALA A 271 15.08 8.68 21.41
CA ALA A 271 16.28 9.32 21.95
C ALA A 271 16.77 10.48 21.05
N ARG A 272 16.72 10.31 19.72
CA ARG A 272 17.04 11.38 18.74
C ARG A 272 16.12 12.59 18.91
N VAL A 273 14.83 12.36 19.09
CA VAL A 273 13.84 13.43 19.26
C VAL A 273 14.05 14.14 20.61
N GLU A 274 14.25 13.39 21.69
CA GLU A 274 14.45 13.94 23.03
C GLU A 274 15.74 14.74 23.17
N ALA A 275 16.81 14.37 22.45
CA ALA A 275 18.06 15.13 22.43
C ALA A 275 17.89 16.58 21.96
N ARG A 276 16.79 16.89 21.26
CA ARG A 276 16.46 18.25 20.78
C ARG A 276 15.74 19.10 21.82
N LYS A 277 15.46 18.55 23.01
CA LYS A 277 14.82 19.29 24.10
C LYS A 277 15.75 20.43 24.57
N GLY A 278 15.47 21.64 24.09
CA GLY A 278 16.26 22.84 24.37
C GLY A 278 16.94 23.48 23.16
N GLU A 279 16.87 22.87 21.97
CA GLU A 279 17.24 23.54 20.73
C GLU A 279 16.18 24.62 20.39
N PRO A 280 16.58 25.85 20.03
CA PRO A 280 15.62 26.85 19.57
C PRO A 280 14.94 26.33 18.29
N SER A 281 13.60 26.39 18.29
CA SER A 281 12.79 26.05 17.12
C SER A 281 13.24 26.91 15.94
N LYS A 282 13.60 26.28 14.82
CA LYS A 282 14.01 27.00 13.59
C LYS A 282 12.81 27.46 12.74
N VAL A 283 11.63 27.58 13.35
CA VAL A 283 10.40 28.03 12.67
C VAL A 283 10.44 29.53 12.48
#